data_AF-A0A969PZG3-F1
#
_entry.id   AF-A0A969PZG3-F1
#
_cell.length_a   1.000
_cell.length_b   1.000
_cell.length_c   1.000
_cell.angle_alpha   90.00
_cell.angle_beta   90.00
_cell.angle_gamma   90.00
#
_symmetry.space_group_name_H-M   'P 1'
#
loop_
_entity.id
_entity.type
_entity.pdbx_description
1 polymer ?
#
loop_
_entity_poly.entity_id
_entity_poly.type
_entity_poly.pdbx_seq_one_letter_code
_entity_poly.pdbx_strand_id
1 'polypeptide(L)'
;MEPMLEEFERVVSQIKYATPRIDIVSNLTGELAGEEITTPQYWLDHVRQPVKFASSIEVLEQHNYQILLEIGAKPTLLGMARTILESEKQGQNSNAYFYLPSLRPPQEDWQQILTSLATLSIHGIKIDWVGFDKDYRRKRIWNLPTYPFQRQRYWIKETSLLGLEIKQTQRIDRDWFYQVEWKVQPKIKDSSSSDRNSETWLIFADKEGKGERSQNSYNN
;
A
#
# COMPACT_ATOMS: atom_id res chain seq x y z
N MET A 1 -22.18 -38.80 -11.37
CA MET A 1 -23.13 -37.72 -11.02
C MET A 1 -24.53 -37.95 -11.59
N GLU A 2 -24.72 -38.79 -12.63
CA GLU A 2 -26.02 -38.99 -13.30
C GLU A 2 -27.25 -39.18 -12.39
N PRO A 3 -27.23 -40.03 -11.33
CA PRO A 3 -28.45 -40.32 -10.58
C PRO A 3 -29.03 -39.11 -9.81
N MET A 4 -28.24 -38.07 -9.55
CA MET A 4 -28.68 -36.89 -8.80
C MET A 4 -29.07 -35.70 -9.69
N LEU A 5 -28.88 -35.79 -11.01
CA LEU A 5 -29.02 -34.61 -11.89
C LEU A 5 -30.45 -34.06 -11.91
N GLU A 6 -31.46 -34.93 -11.93
CA GLU A 6 -32.86 -34.49 -11.95
C GLU A 6 -33.24 -33.73 -10.68
N GLU A 7 -32.81 -34.22 -9.51
CA GLU A 7 -33.05 -33.54 -8.24
C GLU A 7 -32.24 -32.24 -8.16
N PHE A 8 -30.99 -32.26 -8.61
CA PHE A 8 -30.13 -31.09 -8.64
C PHE A 8 -30.71 -30.00 -9.55
N GLU A 9 -31.21 -30.35 -10.74
CA GLU A 9 -31.89 -29.46 -11.68
C GLU A 9 -33.08 -28.75 -11.02
N ARG A 10 -33.92 -29.50 -10.29
CA ARG A 10 -35.06 -28.92 -9.56
C ARG A 10 -34.60 -27.86 -8.55
N VAL A 11 -33.47 -28.08 -7.88
CA VAL A 11 -32.92 -27.14 -6.90
C VAL A 11 -32.31 -25.92 -7.60
N VAL A 12 -31.43 -26.11 -8.59
CA VAL A 12 -30.76 -24.98 -9.26
C VAL A 12 -31.73 -24.11 -10.05
N SER A 13 -32.82 -24.68 -10.56
CA SER A 13 -33.88 -23.92 -11.25
C SER A 13 -34.67 -22.97 -10.34
N GLN A 14 -34.60 -23.15 -9.02
CA GLN A 14 -35.28 -22.27 -8.05
C GLN A 14 -34.42 -21.07 -7.64
N ILE A 15 -33.13 -21.06 -8.00
CA ILE A 15 -32.19 -20.01 -7.62
C ILE A 15 -32.44 -18.77 -8.48
N LYS A 16 -32.50 -17.61 -7.84
CA LYS A 16 -32.49 -16.32 -8.53
C LYS A 16 -31.06 -15.91 -8.78
N TYR A 17 -30.65 -15.98 -10.03
CA TYR A 17 -29.32 -15.58 -10.45
C TYR A 17 -29.22 -14.07 -10.69
N ALA A 18 -28.01 -13.55 -10.57
CA ALA A 18 -27.68 -12.17 -10.88
C ALA A 18 -26.33 -12.11 -11.59
N THR A 19 -26.16 -11.12 -12.46
CA THR A 19 -24.89 -10.89 -13.17
C THR A 19 -23.76 -10.69 -12.16
N PRO A 20 -22.62 -11.39 -12.32
CA PRO A 20 -21.45 -11.18 -11.49
C PRO A 20 -20.99 -9.71 -11.51
N ARG A 21 -20.61 -9.19 -10.35
CA ARG A 21 -20.01 -7.85 -10.21
C ARG A 21 -18.49 -7.87 -10.24
N ILE A 22 -17.92 -9.06 -10.16
CA ILE A 22 -16.49 -9.35 -10.20
C ILE A 22 -16.33 -10.37 -11.31
N ASP A 23 -15.30 -10.20 -12.12
CA ASP A 23 -14.99 -11.13 -13.18
C ASP A 23 -14.76 -12.53 -12.61
N ILE A 24 -15.36 -13.53 -13.27
CA ILE A 24 -15.25 -14.94 -12.90
C ILE A 24 -14.62 -15.65 -14.08
N VAL A 25 -13.56 -16.43 -13.85
CA VAL A 25 -13.08 -17.38 -14.86
C VAL A 25 -13.84 -18.68 -14.66
N SER A 26 -14.60 -19.11 -15.68
CA SER A 26 -15.38 -20.33 -15.61
C SER A 26 -14.46 -21.54 -15.71
N ASN A 27 -14.50 -22.41 -14.70
CA ASN A 27 -13.80 -23.70 -14.76
C ASN A 27 -14.46 -24.71 -15.71
N LEU A 28 -15.61 -24.39 -16.29
CA LEU A 28 -16.25 -25.22 -17.31
C LEU A 28 -15.72 -24.86 -18.71
N THR A 29 -15.70 -23.57 -19.05
CA THR A 29 -15.25 -23.10 -20.36
C THR A 29 -13.74 -22.93 -20.44
N GLY A 30 -13.11 -22.50 -19.33
CA GLY A 30 -11.71 -22.09 -19.27
C GLY A 30 -11.50 -20.63 -19.68
N GLU A 31 -12.55 -19.81 -19.69
CA GLU A 31 -12.56 -18.41 -20.15
C GLU A 31 -13.28 -17.50 -19.13
N LEU A 32 -13.22 -16.18 -19.33
CA LEU A 32 -14.05 -15.25 -18.56
C LEU A 32 -15.54 -15.57 -18.77
N ALA A 33 -16.25 -15.80 -17.67
CA ALA A 33 -17.65 -16.15 -17.66
C ALA A 33 -18.51 -14.93 -18.04
N GLY A 34 -19.45 -15.14 -18.95
CA GLY A 34 -20.49 -14.19 -19.30
C GLY A 34 -21.77 -14.44 -18.53
N GLU A 35 -22.91 -14.16 -19.16
CA GLU A 35 -24.24 -14.34 -18.55
C GLU A 35 -24.61 -15.82 -18.38
N GLU A 36 -23.92 -16.76 -19.03
CA GLU A 36 -24.22 -18.18 -18.95
C GLU A 36 -24.16 -18.73 -17.53
N ILE A 37 -23.29 -18.20 -16.66
CA ILE A 37 -23.20 -18.59 -15.24
C ILE A 37 -24.47 -18.28 -14.45
N THR A 38 -25.32 -17.40 -14.99
CA THR A 38 -26.61 -17.01 -14.41
C THR A 38 -27.75 -17.94 -14.82
N THR A 39 -27.45 -19.09 -15.44
CA THR A 39 -28.43 -20.08 -15.88
C THR A 39 -28.33 -21.38 -15.08
N PRO A 40 -29.44 -22.07 -14.77
CA PRO A 40 -29.41 -23.40 -14.16
C PRO A 40 -28.61 -24.42 -14.98
N GLN A 41 -28.70 -24.33 -16.32
CA GLN A 41 -28.03 -25.22 -17.25
C GLN A 41 -26.51 -25.21 -17.07
N TYR A 42 -25.90 -24.04 -16.86
CA TYR A 42 -24.48 -23.94 -16.58
C TYR A 42 -24.06 -24.76 -15.36
N TRP A 43 -24.84 -24.75 -14.29
CA TRP A 43 -24.52 -25.48 -13.06
C TRP A 43 -24.70 -26.99 -13.22
N LEU A 44 -25.68 -27.43 -14.00
CA LEU A 44 -25.84 -28.84 -14.40
C LEU A 44 -24.66 -29.32 -15.23
N ASP A 45 -24.20 -28.51 -16.18
CA ASP A 45 -23.03 -28.83 -16.98
C ASP A 45 -21.75 -28.81 -16.15
N HIS A 46 -21.59 -27.84 -15.26
CA HIS A 46 -20.41 -27.73 -14.39
C HIS A 46 -20.28 -28.94 -13.45
N VAL A 47 -21.37 -29.51 -12.94
CA VAL A 47 -21.31 -30.70 -12.07
C VAL A 47 -21.05 -32.00 -12.85
N ARG A 48 -21.30 -32.01 -14.17
CA ARG A 48 -21.17 -33.19 -15.04
C ARG A 48 -19.85 -33.22 -15.79
N GLN A 49 -19.35 -32.06 -16.21
CA GLN A 49 -18.22 -31.92 -17.11
C GLN A 49 -16.90 -31.71 -16.35
N PRO A 50 -15.75 -31.98 -16.99
CA PRO A 50 -14.44 -31.79 -16.37
C PRO A 50 -14.13 -30.34 -16.01
N VAL A 51 -13.42 -30.15 -14.89
CA VAL A 51 -12.92 -28.85 -14.43
C VAL A 51 -11.64 -28.47 -15.20
N LYS A 52 -11.69 -27.41 -15.99
CA LYS A 52 -10.57 -26.87 -16.79
C LYS A 52 -9.68 -25.89 -16.00
N PHE A 53 -9.19 -26.33 -14.84
CA PHE A 53 -8.42 -25.46 -13.94
C PHE A 53 -7.15 -24.85 -14.57
N ALA A 54 -6.41 -25.62 -15.39
CA ALA A 54 -5.20 -25.13 -16.03
C ALA A 54 -5.47 -23.95 -16.97
N SER A 55 -6.50 -24.08 -17.83
CA SER A 55 -6.96 -22.99 -18.70
C SER A 55 -7.38 -21.76 -17.89
N SER A 56 -8.02 -21.95 -16.73
CA SER A 56 -8.36 -20.82 -15.86
C SER A 56 -7.13 -20.07 -15.35
N ILE A 57 -6.04 -20.77 -15.02
CA ILE A 57 -4.78 -20.16 -14.58
C ILE A 57 -4.09 -19.43 -15.74
N GLU A 58 -4.11 -19.98 -16.96
CA GLU A 58 -3.58 -19.33 -18.16
C GLU A 58 -4.31 -18.01 -18.44
N VAL A 59 -5.64 -17.98 -18.30
CA VAL A 59 -6.41 -16.73 -18.42
C VAL A 59 -5.97 -15.69 -17.38
N LEU A 60 -5.75 -16.10 -16.13
CA LEU A 60 -5.27 -15.18 -15.09
C LEU A 60 -3.88 -14.62 -15.40
N GLU A 61 -2.99 -15.44 -15.95
CA GLU A 61 -1.67 -15.00 -16.41
C GLU A 61 -1.77 -14.02 -17.59
N GLN A 62 -2.59 -14.31 -18.59
CA GLN A 62 -2.82 -13.42 -19.74
C GLN A 62 -3.36 -12.04 -19.32
N HIS A 63 -4.15 -12.00 -18.25
CA HIS A 63 -4.68 -10.76 -17.66
C HIS A 63 -3.71 -10.10 -16.65
N ASN A 64 -2.49 -10.64 -16.48
CA ASN A 64 -1.44 -10.13 -15.61
C ASN A 64 -1.82 -10.09 -14.12
N TYR A 65 -2.65 -11.03 -13.64
CA TYR A 65 -2.93 -11.15 -12.22
C TYR A 65 -1.74 -11.77 -11.47
N GLN A 66 -1.17 -11.04 -10.52
CA GLN A 66 0.04 -11.48 -9.79
C GLN A 66 -0.25 -12.02 -8.39
N ILE A 67 -1.44 -11.75 -7.85
CA ILE A 67 -1.83 -12.15 -6.49
C ILE A 67 -2.87 -13.26 -6.59
N LEU A 68 -2.53 -14.43 -6.07
CA LEU A 68 -3.38 -15.61 -6.02
C LEU A 68 -3.71 -15.90 -4.56
N LEU A 69 -4.94 -15.60 -4.15
CA LEU A 69 -5.46 -15.89 -2.81
C LEU A 69 -6.39 -17.10 -2.87
N GLU A 70 -6.03 -18.19 -2.19
CA GLU A 70 -6.90 -19.37 -2.08
C GLU A 70 -7.71 -19.31 -0.80
N ILE A 71 -9.04 -19.33 -0.96
CA ILE A 71 -10.00 -19.35 0.14
C ILE A 71 -10.43 -20.79 0.35
N GLY A 72 -9.88 -21.44 1.36
CA GLY A 72 -10.15 -22.85 1.64
C GLY A 72 -9.39 -23.36 2.86
N ALA A 73 -9.71 -24.59 3.28
CA ALA A 73 -9.11 -25.21 4.47
C ALA A 73 -7.64 -25.60 4.28
N LYS A 74 -7.18 -25.78 3.03
CA LYS A 74 -5.79 -26.13 2.68
C LYS A 74 -5.43 -25.48 1.34
N PRO A 75 -4.16 -25.09 1.11
CA PRO A 75 -3.74 -24.42 -0.11
C PRO A 75 -3.40 -25.40 -1.25
N THR A 76 -4.38 -26.20 -1.69
CA THR A 76 -4.16 -27.20 -2.74
C THR A 76 -4.12 -26.57 -4.12
N LEU A 77 -5.02 -25.61 -4.39
CA LEU A 77 -5.11 -24.94 -5.69
C LEU A 77 -3.87 -24.09 -5.97
N LEU A 78 -3.30 -23.43 -4.95
CA LEU A 78 -2.05 -22.68 -5.08
C LEU A 78 -0.86 -23.58 -5.45
N GLY A 79 -0.83 -24.81 -4.94
CA GLY A 79 0.18 -25.80 -5.33
C GLY A 79 0.06 -26.17 -6.82
N MET A 80 -1.16 -26.39 -7.31
CA MET A 80 -1.40 -26.69 -8.72
C MET A 80 -1.10 -25.48 -9.63
N ALA A 81 -1.56 -24.30 -9.25
CA ALA A 81 -1.30 -23.05 -9.98
C ALA A 81 0.20 -22.78 -10.11
N ARG A 82 0.96 -23.00 -9.03
CA ARG A 82 2.41 -22.89 -9.04
C ARG A 82 3.04 -23.82 -10.07
N THR A 83 2.66 -25.09 -10.08
CA THR A 83 3.19 -26.07 -11.05
C THR A 83 2.92 -25.61 -12.49
N ILE A 84 1.73 -25.11 -12.78
CA ILE A 84 1.37 -24.60 -14.12
C ILE A 84 2.27 -23.40 -14.48
N LEU A 85 2.25 -22.36 -13.66
CA LEU A 85 2.93 -21.08 -13.93
C LEU A 85 4.46 -21.17 -13.92
N GLU A 86 5.04 -22.14 -13.19
CA GLU A 86 6.49 -22.36 -13.13
C GLU A 86 6.98 -23.34 -14.20
N SER A 87 6.14 -24.26 -14.69
CA SER A 87 6.52 -25.26 -15.70
C SER A 87 6.88 -24.64 -17.06
N GLU A 88 6.28 -23.49 -17.40
CA GLU A 88 6.49 -22.81 -18.67
C GLU A 88 7.70 -21.86 -18.67
N LYS A 89 8.27 -21.55 -17.49
CA LYS A 89 9.28 -20.48 -17.29
C LYS A 89 10.69 -21.02 -17.05
N GLN A 90 11.18 -21.89 -17.93
CA GLN A 90 12.61 -22.25 -17.97
C GLN A 90 13.46 -21.03 -18.39
N GLY A 91 13.76 -20.14 -17.45
CA GLY A 91 14.82 -19.12 -17.59
C GLY A 91 14.41 -17.65 -17.57
N GLN A 92 13.13 -17.30 -17.37
CA GLN A 92 12.70 -15.89 -17.25
C GLN A 92 11.97 -15.67 -15.92
N ASN A 93 12.57 -14.82 -15.06
CA ASN A 93 12.11 -14.37 -13.74
C ASN A 93 10.83 -15.04 -13.20
N SER A 94 11.02 -16.19 -12.55
CA SER A 94 9.99 -16.97 -11.84
C SER A 94 9.42 -16.28 -10.58
N ASN A 95 9.67 -14.99 -10.38
CA ASN A 95 9.43 -14.30 -9.10
C ASN A 95 8.23 -13.32 -9.11
N ALA A 96 7.24 -13.52 -9.98
CA ALA A 96 6.16 -12.55 -10.21
C ALA A 96 4.84 -12.84 -9.46
N TYR A 97 4.68 -14.01 -8.84
CA TYR A 97 3.39 -14.42 -8.25
C TYR A 97 3.43 -14.53 -6.72
N PHE A 98 2.38 -14.01 -6.08
CA PHE A 98 2.14 -14.16 -4.64
C PHE A 98 1.06 -15.21 -4.40
N TYR A 99 1.46 -16.34 -3.81
CA TYR A 99 0.57 -17.43 -3.45
C TYR A 99 0.17 -17.31 -1.98
N LEU A 100 -1.08 -16.94 -1.72
CA LEU A 100 -1.59 -16.58 -0.40
C LEU A 100 -2.67 -17.56 0.06
N PRO A 101 -2.40 -18.44 1.03
CA PRO A 101 -3.44 -19.25 1.66
C PRO A 101 -4.34 -18.40 2.57
N SER A 102 -5.64 -18.67 2.61
CA SER A 102 -6.48 -18.23 3.74
C SER A 102 -6.23 -19.08 4.98
N LEU A 103 -6.19 -20.41 4.83
CA LEU A 103 -5.94 -21.38 5.90
C LEU A 103 -4.89 -22.41 5.44
N ARG A 104 -4.09 -22.90 6.38
CA ARG A 104 -3.04 -23.88 6.11
C ARG A 104 -2.67 -24.66 7.37
N PRO A 105 -3.32 -25.81 7.63
CA PRO A 105 -2.92 -26.71 8.70
C PRO A 105 -1.42 -27.09 8.57
N PRO A 106 -0.70 -27.23 9.69
CA PRO A 106 -1.17 -27.16 11.08
C PRO A 106 -1.17 -25.75 11.70
N GLN A 107 -1.06 -24.69 10.88
CA GLN A 107 -1.03 -23.31 11.35
C GLN A 107 -2.37 -22.91 11.99
N GLU A 108 -2.31 -22.13 13.07
CA GLU A 108 -3.49 -21.46 13.64
C GLU A 108 -4.14 -20.52 12.62
N ASP A 109 -5.47 -20.60 12.50
CA ASP A 109 -6.24 -19.94 11.44
C ASP A 109 -5.95 -18.43 11.35
N TRP A 110 -6.04 -17.73 12.48
CA TRP A 110 -5.79 -16.29 12.52
C TRP A 110 -4.35 -15.92 12.15
N GLN A 111 -3.39 -16.76 12.54
CA GLN A 111 -1.99 -16.51 12.20
C GLN A 111 -1.76 -16.65 10.70
N GLN A 112 -2.37 -17.64 10.05
CA GLN A 112 -2.28 -17.80 8.59
C GLN A 112 -2.96 -16.65 7.85
N ILE A 113 -4.17 -16.27 8.26
CA ILE A 113 -4.91 -15.15 7.66
C ILE A 113 -4.11 -13.86 7.77
N LEU A 114 -3.61 -13.52 8.96
CA LEU A 114 -2.83 -12.31 9.20
C LEU A 114 -1.49 -12.32 8.45
N THR A 115 -0.89 -13.49 8.26
CA THR A 115 0.34 -13.62 7.45
C THR A 115 0.07 -13.25 5.99
N SER A 116 -0.99 -13.80 5.39
CA SER A 116 -1.39 -13.45 4.01
C SER A 116 -1.80 -11.98 3.89
N LEU A 117 -2.52 -11.45 4.89
CA LEU A 117 -2.90 -10.03 4.95
C LEU A 117 -1.67 -9.11 5.04
N ALA A 118 -0.67 -9.47 5.85
CA ALA A 118 0.58 -8.74 5.95
C ALA A 118 1.34 -8.75 4.62
N THR A 119 1.37 -9.89 3.92
CA THR A 119 1.94 -9.96 2.56
C THR A 119 1.23 -9.00 1.62
N LEU A 120 -0.10 -8.95 1.59
CA LEU A 120 -0.85 -7.97 0.78
C LEU A 120 -0.47 -6.53 1.13
N SER A 121 -0.39 -6.21 2.42
CA SER A 121 -0.04 -4.86 2.91
C SER A 121 1.36 -4.42 2.45
N ILE A 122 2.35 -5.32 2.52
CA ILE A 122 3.74 -5.04 2.13
C ILE A 122 3.84 -4.77 0.62
N HIS A 123 2.98 -5.42 -0.18
CA HIS A 123 2.91 -5.21 -1.62
C HIS A 123 2.01 -4.03 -2.02
N GLY A 124 1.62 -3.18 -1.07
CA GLY A 124 0.91 -1.92 -1.35
C GLY A 124 -0.59 -2.06 -1.59
N ILE A 125 -1.17 -3.23 -1.38
CA ILE A 125 -2.63 -3.40 -1.44
C ILE A 125 -3.27 -2.62 -0.29
N LYS A 126 -4.24 -1.76 -0.63
CA LYS A 126 -4.98 -0.97 0.33
C LYS A 126 -5.94 -1.86 1.11
N ILE A 127 -5.58 -2.18 2.35
CA ILE A 127 -6.43 -2.92 3.27
C ILE A 127 -7.35 -1.93 3.99
N ASP A 128 -8.64 -2.23 4.01
CA ASP A 128 -9.59 -1.55 4.88
C ASP A 128 -9.41 -2.02 6.34
N TRP A 129 -8.46 -1.40 7.03
CA TRP A 129 -8.22 -1.68 8.44
C TRP A 129 -9.43 -1.33 9.30
N VAL A 130 -10.25 -0.33 8.92
CA VAL A 130 -11.45 0.04 9.68
C VAL A 130 -12.48 -1.08 9.64
N GLY A 131 -12.72 -1.64 8.45
CA GLY A 131 -13.56 -2.82 8.27
C GLY A 131 -13.01 -4.05 8.98
N PHE A 132 -11.70 -4.30 8.90
CA PHE A 132 -11.04 -5.45 9.54
C PHE A 132 -11.24 -5.48 11.06
N ASP A 133 -11.08 -4.35 11.74
CA ASP A 133 -11.23 -4.28 13.21
C ASP A 133 -12.66 -3.95 13.67
N LYS A 134 -13.65 -3.91 12.78
CA LYS A 134 -14.99 -3.37 13.08
C LYS A 134 -15.64 -4.01 14.32
N ASP A 135 -15.42 -5.32 14.50
CA ASP A 135 -16.00 -6.09 15.60
C ASP A 135 -15.19 -5.99 16.91
N TYR A 136 -14.01 -5.35 16.88
CA TYR A 136 -13.12 -5.19 18.01
C TYR A 136 -13.16 -3.78 18.59
N ARG A 137 -13.15 -3.67 19.92
CA ARG A 137 -13.01 -2.37 20.60
C ARG A 137 -11.57 -1.89 20.54
N ARG A 138 -11.28 -0.94 19.65
CA ARG A 138 -9.97 -0.28 19.58
C ARG A 138 -9.70 0.56 20.82
N LYS A 139 -8.52 0.36 21.42
CA LYS A 139 -7.95 1.29 22.41
C LYS A 139 -6.82 2.06 21.73
N ARG A 140 -6.89 3.39 21.77
CA ARG A 140 -5.80 4.22 21.28
C ARG A 140 -4.57 4.02 22.16
N ILE A 141 -3.47 3.58 21.55
CA ILE A 141 -2.18 3.47 22.22
C ILE A 141 -1.48 4.82 22.06
N TRP A 142 -1.28 5.53 23.16
CA TRP A 142 -0.77 6.92 23.15
C TRP A 142 0.76 7.01 23.08
N ASN A 143 1.46 5.98 23.56
CA ASN A 143 2.91 6.02 23.75
C ASN A 143 3.64 5.12 22.73
N LEU A 144 3.47 5.40 21.44
CA LEU A 144 4.27 4.77 20.40
C LEU A 144 5.50 5.64 20.09
N PRO A 145 6.67 5.03 19.78
CA PRO A 145 7.80 5.78 19.26
C PRO A 145 7.40 6.60 18.04
N THR A 146 7.95 7.82 17.92
CA THR A 146 7.79 8.61 16.70
C THR A 146 8.57 7.98 15.55
N TYR A 147 8.23 8.36 14.32
CA TYR A 147 8.93 7.89 13.12
C TYR A 147 10.46 8.05 13.25
N PRO A 148 11.25 6.97 13.06
CA PRO A 148 12.70 7.01 13.21
C PRO A 148 13.36 7.64 11.98
N PHE A 149 13.35 8.97 11.91
CA PHE A 149 13.98 9.70 10.80
C PHE A 149 15.45 9.30 10.60
N GLN A 150 15.80 8.92 9.38
CA GLN A 150 17.19 8.71 8.93
C GLN A 150 17.84 10.07 8.70
N ARG A 151 18.43 10.64 9.75
CA ARG A 151 18.93 12.03 9.76
C ARG A 151 20.23 12.15 8.97
N GLN A 152 20.30 13.20 8.15
CA GLN A 152 21.53 13.68 7.53
C GLN A 152 21.66 15.18 7.75
N ARG A 153 22.90 15.67 7.82
CA ARG A 153 23.17 17.10 8.01
C ARG A 153 23.03 17.82 6.67
N TYR A 154 21.97 18.61 6.54
CA TYR A 154 21.78 19.52 5.41
C TYR A 154 22.07 20.94 5.87
N TRP A 155 23.20 21.49 5.43
CA TRP A 155 23.59 22.89 5.68
C TRP A 155 24.02 23.50 4.35
N ILE A 156 23.40 24.61 3.97
CA ILE A 156 23.91 25.56 2.97
C ILE A 156 25.26 26.08 3.47
N LYS A 157 26.38 25.56 2.94
CA LYS A 157 27.68 26.19 3.20
C LYS A 157 27.63 27.59 2.61
N GLU A 158 28.14 28.58 3.32
CA GLU A 158 28.47 29.87 2.72
C GLU A 158 29.50 29.60 1.62
N THR A 159 29.03 29.43 0.39
CA THR A 159 29.88 29.71 -0.76
C THR A 159 30.14 31.19 -0.67
N SER A 160 31.38 31.57 -0.39
CA SER A 160 31.79 32.97 -0.53
C SER A 160 31.41 33.40 -1.94
N LEU A 161 30.43 34.32 -2.04
CA LEU A 161 30.07 34.96 -3.31
C LEU A 161 31.20 35.87 -3.84
N LEU A 162 32.36 35.92 -3.16
CA LEU A 162 33.59 36.53 -3.63
C LEU A 162 34.13 35.74 -4.84
N GLY A 163 33.66 36.13 -6.02
CA GLY A 163 34.17 35.68 -7.32
C GLY A 163 33.20 34.89 -8.19
N LEU A 164 31.97 34.63 -7.73
CA LEU A 164 30.93 34.11 -8.61
C LEU A 164 30.26 35.27 -9.34
N GLU A 165 30.53 35.42 -10.63
CA GLU A 165 29.65 36.20 -11.51
C GLU A 165 28.24 35.62 -11.38
N ILE A 166 27.33 36.40 -10.79
CA ILE A 166 25.90 36.14 -10.88
C ILE A 166 25.54 36.37 -12.35
N LYS A 167 25.71 35.35 -13.19
CA LYS A 167 24.99 35.31 -14.45
C LYS A 167 23.52 35.32 -14.05
N GLN A 168 22.81 36.38 -14.42
CA GLN A 168 21.37 36.47 -14.28
C GLN A 168 20.79 35.14 -14.79
N THR A 169 20.28 34.33 -13.88
CA THR A 169 19.55 33.12 -14.24
C THR A 169 18.44 33.58 -15.16
N GLN A 170 18.48 33.15 -16.42
CA GLN A 170 17.34 33.30 -17.31
C GLN A 170 16.14 32.75 -16.55
N ARG A 171 15.15 33.63 -16.34
CA ARG A 171 13.90 33.31 -15.67
C ARG A 171 13.37 32.04 -16.33
N ILE A 172 13.44 30.91 -15.62
CA ILE A 172 12.77 29.68 -16.07
C ILE A 172 11.30 29.97 -15.81
N ASP A 173 10.66 30.57 -16.80
CA ASP A 173 9.23 30.77 -16.84
C ASP A 173 8.59 29.39 -17.05
N ARG A 174 8.37 28.68 -15.94
CA ARG A 174 7.55 27.47 -15.91
C ARG A 174 6.72 27.49 -14.63
N ASP A 175 5.51 28.01 -14.76
CA ASP A 175 4.31 27.69 -13.98
C ASP A 175 4.55 27.15 -12.56
N TRP A 176 5.06 28.01 -11.67
CA TRP A 176 5.06 27.74 -10.24
C TRP A 176 3.92 28.52 -9.59
N PHE A 177 3.12 27.82 -8.76
CA PHE A 177 1.90 28.33 -8.12
C PHE A 177 2.13 29.48 -7.10
N TYR A 178 3.36 29.96 -6.92
CA TYR A 178 3.69 31.10 -6.07
C TYR A 178 5.01 31.75 -6.49
N GLN A 179 5.12 33.06 -6.26
CA GLN A 179 6.32 33.85 -6.50
C GLN A 179 6.95 34.24 -5.15
N VAL A 180 8.24 33.99 -4.99
CA VAL A 180 9.00 34.43 -3.81
C VAL A 180 9.55 35.83 -4.08
N GLU A 181 9.10 36.82 -3.30
CA GLU A 181 9.62 38.19 -3.31
C GLU A 181 10.36 38.51 -2.01
N TRP A 182 11.59 39.01 -2.12
CA TRP A 182 12.34 39.53 -0.98
C TRP A 182 11.97 40.98 -0.73
N LYS A 183 11.26 41.25 0.37
CA LYS A 183 11.08 42.63 0.88
C LYS A 183 12.23 42.97 1.81
N VAL A 184 13.00 44.00 1.44
CA VAL A 184 14.02 44.58 2.30
C VAL A 184 13.33 45.15 3.54
N GLN A 185 13.58 44.54 4.69
CA GLN A 185 13.19 45.09 5.98
C GLN A 185 14.23 46.12 6.42
N PRO A 186 13.83 47.29 6.94
CA PRO A 186 14.77 48.25 7.49
C PRO A 186 15.58 47.61 8.60
N LYS A 187 16.89 47.89 8.65
CA LYS A 187 17.77 47.46 9.75
C LYS A 187 17.13 47.88 11.07
N ILE A 188 16.93 46.90 11.95
CA ILE A 188 16.58 47.15 13.35
C ILE A 188 17.68 48.08 13.89
N LYS A 189 17.30 49.28 14.31
CA LYS A 189 18.25 50.22 14.94
C LYS A 189 18.69 49.59 16.25
N ASP A 190 20.00 49.47 16.46
CA ASP A 190 20.54 49.20 17.79
C ASP A 190 20.03 50.29 18.73
N SER A 191 19.20 49.91 19.70
CA SER A 191 18.67 50.81 20.71
C SER A 191 19.78 51.15 21.72
N SER A 192 20.71 52.02 21.32
CA SER A 192 21.59 52.70 22.26
C SER A 192 20.93 54.00 22.72
N SER A 193 20.65 54.04 24.03
CA SER A 193 20.26 55.17 24.89
C SER A 193 18.78 55.46 25.18
N SER A 194 18.44 55.17 26.44
CA SER A 194 17.53 55.87 27.36
C SER A 194 16.02 55.84 27.12
N ASP A 195 15.40 54.70 27.44
CA ASP A 195 14.16 54.69 28.24
C ASP A 195 14.15 53.49 29.19
N ARG A 196 14.27 53.74 30.50
CA ARG A 196 14.64 52.74 31.52
C ARG A 196 13.48 51.84 32.01
N ASN A 197 12.42 51.66 31.23
CA ASN A 197 11.24 50.91 31.69
C ASN A 197 10.58 49.94 30.70
N SER A 198 11.23 49.60 29.59
CA SER A 198 10.77 48.49 28.75
C SER A 198 11.94 47.76 28.09
N GLU A 199 12.58 46.86 28.83
CA GLU A 199 13.57 45.96 28.27
C GLU A 199 12.85 44.83 27.51
N THR A 200 13.14 44.68 26.22
CA THR A 200 12.63 43.57 25.41
C THR A 200 13.59 42.41 25.56
N TRP A 201 13.13 41.35 26.23
CA TRP A 201 13.92 40.16 26.49
C TRP A 201 13.69 39.12 25.39
N LEU A 202 14.77 38.67 24.75
CA LEU A 202 14.75 37.48 23.92
C LEU A 202 15.21 36.29 24.78
N ILE A 203 14.26 35.53 25.30
CA ILE A 203 14.53 34.39 26.18
C ILE A 203 14.65 33.13 25.33
N PHE A 204 15.83 32.52 25.31
CA PHE A 204 16.05 31.20 24.72
C PHE A 204 15.86 30.13 25.80
N ALA A 205 14.74 29.40 25.73
CA ALA A 205 14.53 28.22 26.55
C ALA A 205 15.03 26.98 25.79
N ASP A 206 16.12 26.39 26.28
CA ASP A 206 16.71 25.16 25.78
C ASP A 206 16.57 24.05 26.85
N LYS A 207 16.15 22.85 26.45
CA LYS A 207 16.07 21.67 27.34
C LYS A 207 17.43 21.04 27.65
N GLU A 208 18.48 21.38 26.90
CA GLU A 208 19.84 20.85 27.00
C GLU A 208 20.87 21.83 27.62
N GLY A 209 20.45 23.01 28.08
CA GLY A 209 21.31 23.93 28.85
C GLY A 209 22.43 24.64 28.06
N LYS A 210 22.36 24.75 26.73
CA LYS A 210 23.41 25.39 25.91
C LYS A 210 23.39 26.92 25.96
N GLY A 211 22.37 27.53 26.57
CA GLY A 211 22.25 28.99 26.73
C GLY A 211 23.36 29.61 27.58
N GLU A 212 23.91 28.89 28.57
CA GLU A 212 24.97 29.40 29.44
C GLU A 212 26.31 29.64 28.71
N ARG A 213 26.55 28.97 27.57
CA ARG A 213 27.82 29.12 26.84
C ARG A 213 27.96 30.42 26.06
N SER A 214 26.89 31.19 25.88
CA SER A 214 26.93 32.43 25.08
C SER A 214 27.16 33.71 25.90
N GLN A 215 27.18 33.64 27.24
CA GLN A 215 27.45 34.82 28.09
C GLN A 215 28.95 35.13 28.26
N ASN A 216 29.84 34.16 28.06
CA ASN A 216 31.28 34.33 28.33
C ASN A 216 32.10 34.92 27.16
N SER A 217 31.47 35.39 26.08
CA SER A 217 32.19 35.87 24.88
C SER A 217 32.21 37.39 24.72
N TYR A 218 31.65 38.16 25.67
CA TYR A 218 31.56 39.62 25.57
C TYR A 218 32.36 40.40 26.63
N ASN A 219 33.19 39.73 27.43
CA ASN A 219 34.19 40.40 28.29
C ASN A 219 35.60 40.01 27.85
N ASN A 220 36.07 40.66 26.78
CA ASN A 220 37.47 41.03 26.57
C ASN A 220 37.54 42.16 25.54
#